data_AF-A0AAV4YF99-F1
#
_entry.id   AF-A0AAV4YF99-F1
#
_cell.length_a   1.000
_cell.length_b   1.000
_cell.length_c   1.000
_cell.angle_alpha   90.00
_cell.angle_beta   90.00
_cell.angle_gamma   90.00
#
_symmetry.space_group_name_H-M   'P 1'
#
loop_
_entity.id
_entity.type
_entity.pdbx_description
1 polymer ?
#
loop_
_entity_poly.entity_id
_entity_poly.type
_entity_poly.pdbx_seq_one_letter_code
_entity_poly.pdbx_strand_id
1 'polypeptide(L)'
;MDKPQLKDIVVSKQYVKNVLMDKPKLKDIVVSKQYVKNVLMDKPQLKDIVVSKQYVKNVLMDKPQLKDIVVSKQYVKNVLMDKPKLKDTVVSKQYVKNLSPT
;
A
#
# COMPACT_ATOMS: atom_id res chain seq x y z
N MET A 1 -13.97 2.13 19.25
CA MET A 1 -12.78 1.42 18.76
C MET A 1 -11.65 2.42 18.66
N ASP A 2 -10.67 2.30 19.55
CA ASP A 2 -9.50 3.16 19.57
C ASP A 2 -8.76 3.11 18.25
N LYS A 3 -8.45 4.28 17.69
CA LYS A 3 -7.66 4.39 16.46
C LYS A 3 -6.22 4.03 16.81
N PRO A 4 -5.64 2.95 16.25
CA PRO A 4 -4.24 2.63 16.53
C PRO A 4 -3.35 3.76 16.02
N GLN A 5 -2.72 4.47 16.95
CA GLN A 5 -1.65 5.41 16.66
C GLN A 5 -0.33 4.68 16.87
N LEU A 6 0.20 4.11 15.79
CA LEU A 6 1.53 3.51 15.78
C LEU A 6 2.44 4.46 15.01
N LYS A 7 3.69 4.60 15.47
CA LYS A 7 4.67 5.40 14.73
C LYS A 7 5.03 4.69 13.43
N ASP A 8 5.50 3.45 13.56
CA ASP A 8 6.03 2.67 12.45
C ASP A 8 5.47 1.24 12.46
N ILE A 9 5.23 0.68 11.27
CA ILE A 9 4.88 -0.72 11.10
C ILE A 9 5.84 -1.36 10.11
N VAL A 10 6.55 -2.39 10.55
CA VAL A 10 7.41 -3.24 9.71
C VAL A 10 6.80 -4.64 9.62
N VAL A 11 6.54 -5.11 8.41
CA VAL A 11 6.07 -6.48 8.20
C VAL A 11 6.94 -7.21 7.17
N SER A 12 7.68 -8.21 7.65
CA SER A 12 8.45 -9.15 6.84
C SER A 12 7.82 -10.54 6.93
N LYS A 13 7.26 -11.05 5.83
CA LYS A 13 6.65 -12.41 5.73
C LYS A 13 6.78 -12.96 4.31
N GLN A 14 6.90 -14.29 4.17
CA GLN A 14 6.87 -14.94 2.85
C GLN A 14 5.52 -14.78 2.14
N TYR A 15 4.41 -15.09 2.82
CA TYR A 15 3.07 -15.03 2.24
C TYR A 15 2.11 -14.26 3.13
N VAL A 16 1.32 -13.36 2.53
CA VAL A 16 0.16 -12.75 3.18
C VAL A 16 -1.04 -12.79 2.26
N LYS A 17 -2.12 -13.38 2.76
CA LYS A 17 -3.39 -13.49 2.04
C LYS A 17 -4.05 -12.11 1.96
N ASN A 18 -4.45 -11.55 3.10
CA ASN A 18 -5.15 -10.27 3.15
C ASN A 18 -4.50 -9.33 4.19
N VAL A 19 -4.40 -8.05 3.84
CA VAL A 19 -4.14 -6.96 4.78
C VAL A 19 -5.32 -6.00 4.69
N LEU A 20 -5.97 -5.73 5.81
CA LEU A 20 -7.13 -4.85 5.92
C LEU A 20 -6.84 -3.82 7.02
N MET A 21 -7.05 -2.54 6.71
CA MET A 21 -6.91 -1.45 7.69
C MET A 21 -8.03 -0.42 7.49
N ASP A 22 -8.66 -0.01 8.59
CA ASP A 22 -9.66 1.07 8.62
C ASP A 22 -9.08 2.28 9.38
N LYS A 23 -9.03 3.44 8.70
CA LYS A 23 -8.55 4.73 9.22
C LYS A 23 -7.19 4.66 9.96
N PRO A 24 -6.16 3.96 9.45
CA PRO A 24 -4.86 3.93 10.11
C PRO A 24 -4.22 5.32 10.09
N LYS A 25 -3.56 5.69 11.20
CA LYS A 25 -2.69 6.88 11.28
C LYS A 25 -1.28 6.42 11.64
N LEU A 26 -0.37 6.45 10.67
CA LEU A 26 1.01 6.02 10.87
C LEU A 26 1.95 7.07 10.26
N LYS A 27 3.18 7.16 10.77
CA LYS A 27 4.22 7.87 10.02
C LYS A 27 4.64 7.00 8.86
N ASP A 28 5.16 5.81 9.19
CA ASP A 28 5.88 4.99 8.23
C ASP A 28 5.32 3.56 8.18
N ILE A 29 5.14 3.04 6.96
CA ILE A 29 4.88 1.62 6.72
C ILE A 29 5.98 1.06 5.82
N VAL A 30 6.64 -0.01 6.29
CA VAL A 30 7.56 -0.81 5.48
C VAL A 30 7.04 -2.24 5.37
N VAL A 31 6.76 -2.67 4.14
CA VAL A 31 6.32 -4.04 3.85
C VAL A 31 7.26 -4.68 2.84
N SER A 32 7.99 -5.70 3.27
CA SER A 32 8.86 -6.54 2.42
C SER A 32 8.33 -7.97 2.38
N LYS A 33 7.84 -8.43 1.22
CA LYS A 33 7.17 -9.75 1.10
C LYS A 33 7.32 -10.39 -0.28
N GLN A 34 7.41 -11.72 -0.34
CA GLN A 34 7.41 -12.45 -1.62
C GLN A 34 6.04 -12.40 -2.30
N TYR A 35 4.96 -12.74 -1.57
CA TYR A 35 3.61 -12.81 -2.14
C TYR A 35 2.55 -12.10 -1.28
N VAL A 36 1.78 -11.21 -1.92
CA VAL A 36 0.58 -10.61 -1.32
C VAL A 36 -0.60 -10.72 -2.26
N LYS A 37 -1.70 -11.32 -1.78
CA LYS A 37 -2.93 -11.45 -2.58
C LYS A 37 -3.69 -10.12 -2.59
N ASN A 38 -4.16 -9.65 -1.43
CA ASN A 38 -4.98 -8.44 -1.35
C ASN A 38 -4.49 -7.47 -0.26
N VAL A 39 -4.44 -6.18 -0.58
CA VAL A 39 -4.29 -5.08 0.38
C VAL A 39 -5.45 -4.12 0.19
N LEU A 40 -6.22 -3.89 1.26
CA LEU A 40 -7.34 -2.95 1.29
C LEU A 40 -7.13 -1.95 2.42
N MET A 41 -7.28 -0.66 2.12
CA MET A 41 -7.19 0.42 3.11
C MET A 41 -8.34 1.43 2.90
N ASP A 42 -9.08 1.74 3.96
CA ASP A 42 -10.08 2.83 3.98
C ASP A 42 -9.54 4.04 4.74
N LYS A 43 -9.56 5.22 4.12
CA LYS A 43 -9.10 6.51 4.67
C LYS A 43 -7.73 6.47 5.38
N PRO A 44 -6.68 5.86 4.79
CA PRO A 44 -5.37 5.86 5.43
C PRO A 44 -4.79 7.28 5.47
N GLN A 45 -4.17 7.63 6.60
CA GLN A 45 -3.35 8.84 6.75
C GLN A 45 -1.92 8.41 7.05
N LEU A 46 -1.03 8.51 6.05
CA LEU A 46 0.35 8.06 6.17
C LEU A 46 1.28 9.14 5.63
N LYS A 47 2.46 9.31 6.25
CA LYS A 47 3.50 10.12 5.62
C LYS A 47 4.11 9.29 4.51
N ASP A 48 4.72 8.17 4.89
CA ASP A 48 5.58 7.42 3.99
C ASP A 48 5.14 5.95 3.91
N ILE A 49 5.02 5.44 2.68
CA ILE A 49 4.79 4.03 2.41
C ILE A 49 5.94 3.49 1.57
N VAL A 50 6.63 2.48 2.07
CA VAL A 50 7.59 1.69 1.29
C VAL A 50 7.10 0.26 1.16
N VAL A 51 6.84 -0.15 -0.08
CA VAL A 51 6.40 -1.51 -0.41
C VAL A 51 7.40 -2.13 -1.37
N SER A 52 8.13 -3.14 -0.92
CA SER A 52 9.02 -3.97 -1.74
C SER A 52 8.45 -5.38 -1.85
N LYS A 53 8.02 -5.80 -3.04
CA LYS A 53 7.36 -7.10 -3.23
C LYS A 53 7.69 -7.78 -4.55
N GLN A 54 7.78 -9.11 -4.57
CA GLN A 54 7.91 -9.85 -5.84
C GLN A 54 6.56 -9.91 -6.58
N TYR A 55 5.48 -10.33 -5.91
CA TYR A 55 4.17 -10.47 -6.54
C TYR A 55 3.03 -9.84 -5.72
N VAL A 56 2.24 -8.98 -6.38
CA VAL A 56 1.01 -8.41 -5.83
C VAL A 56 -0.16 -8.59 -6.78
N LYS A 57 -1.23 -9.23 -6.30
CA LYS A 57 -2.45 -9.39 -7.09
C LYS A 57 -3.27 -8.09 -7.09
N ASN A 58 -3.78 -7.66 -5.94
CA ASN A 58 -4.64 -6.48 -5.86
C ASN A 58 -4.23 -5.52 -4.72
N VAL A 59 -4.25 -4.22 -5.02
CA VAL A 59 -4.18 -3.12 -4.03
C VAL A 59 -5.36 -2.19 -4.28
N LEU A 60 -6.20 -1.98 -3.26
CA LEU A 60 -7.30 -1.03 -3.29
C LEU A 60 -7.16 -0.04 -2.12
N MET A 61 -7.33 1.25 -2.40
CA MET A 61 -7.34 2.31 -1.39
C MET A 61 -8.52 3.26 -1.63
N ASP A 62 -9.33 3.51 -0.59
CA ASP A 62 -10.39 4.53 -0.61
C ASP A 62 -9.93 5.78 0.17
N LYS A 63 -10.02 6.95 -0.45
CA LYS A 63 -9.65 8.27 0.12
C LYS A 63 -8.28 8.30 0.81
N PRO A 64 -7.20 7.79 0.19
CA PRO A 64 -5.88 7.83 0.81
C PRO A 64 -5.36 9.27 0.92
N GLN A 65 -4.74 9.58 2.06
CA GLN A 65 -3.97 10.81 2.28
C GLN A 65 -2.52 10.42 2.55
N LEU A 66 -1.68 10.55 1.53
CA LEU A 66 -0.30 10.08 1.54
C LEU A 66 0.63 11.21 1.10
N LYS A 67 1.74 11.40 1.80
CA LYS A 67 2.78 12.31 1.32
C LYS A 67 3.60 11.59 0.26
N ASP A 68 4.26 10.52 0.68
CA ASP A 68 5.23 9.83 -0.15
C ASP A 68 4.86 8.35 -0.27
N ILE A 69 4.82 7.86 -1.51
CA ILE A 69 4.64 6.45 -1.81
C ILE A 69 5.80 5.97 -2.64
N VAL A 70 6.52 4.97 -2.13
CA VAL A 70 7.52 4.21 -2.87
C VAL A 70 7.04 2.77 -3.01
N VAL A 71 6.79 2.38 -4.25
CA VAL A 71 6.40 1.02 -4.59
C VAL A 71 7.43 0.44 -5.53
N SER A 72 8.16 -0.56 -5.06
CA SER A 72 9.07 -1.38 -5.87
C SER A 72 8.49 -2.79 -5.98
N LYS A 73 8.09 -3.19 -7.20
CA LYS A 73 7.43 -4.48 -7.45
C LYS A 73 7.93 -5.14 -8.73
N GLN A 74 8.13 -6.46 -8.71
CA GLN A 74 8.37 -7.20 -9.96
C GLN A 74 7.09 -7.36 -10.78
N TYR A 75 5.99 -7.79 -10.14
CA TYR A 75 4.70 -8.01 -10.82
C TYR A 75 3.51 -7.45 -10.05
N VAL A 76 2.68 -6.65 -10.76
CA VAL A 76 1.43 -6.09 -10.23
C VAL A 76 0.29 -6.34 -11.18
N LYS A 77 -0.76 -7.02 -10.71
CA LYS A 77 -1.95 -7.24 -11.53
C LYS A 77 -2.86 -6.00 -11.53
N ASN A 78 -3.33 -5.56 -10.36
CA ASN A 78 -4.24 -4.42 -10.26
C ASN A 78 -3.86 -3.46 -9.11
N VAL A 79 -3.91 -2.16 -9.39
CA VAL A 79 -3.89 -1.08 -8.39
C VAL A 79 -5.04 -0.13 -8.68
N LEU A 80 -5.90 0.10 -7.70
CA LEU A 80 -6.99 1.07 -7.75
C LEU A 80 -6.89 2.01 -6.54
N MET A 81 -7.06 3.30 -6.80
CA MET A 81 -7.15 4.34 -5.78
C MET A 81 -8.35 5.21 -6.11
N ASP A 82 -9.30 5.35 -5.18
CA ASP A 82 -10.45 6.27 -5.31
C ASP A 82 -10.18 7.53 -4.48
N LYS A 83 -10.32 8.70 -5.12
CA LYS A 83 -10.12 10.03 -4.51
C LYS A 83 -8.78 10.20 -3.77
N PRO A 84 -7.64 9.87 -4.41
CA PRO A 84 -6.35 9.97 -3.74
C PRO A 84 -5.91 11.42 -3.55
N LYS A 85 -5.30 11.69 -2.39
CA LYS A 85 -4.52 12.92 -2.13
C LYS A 85 -3.06 12.51 -1.93
N LEU A 86 -2.26 12.69 -2.97
CA LEU A 86 -0.84 12.32 -3.04
C LEU A 86 0.00 13.57 -3.29
N LYS A 87 1.16 13.66 -2.64
CA LYS A 87 2.18 14.64 -3.03
C LYS A 87 3.15 14.02 -4.02
N ASP A 88 3.84 12.98 -3.57
CA ASP A 88 4.88 12.31 -4.34
C ASP A 88 4.59 10.81 -4.45
N THR A 89 4.79 10.27 -5.65
CA THR A 89 4.54 8.86 -5.94
C THR A 89 5.61 8.32 -6.89
N VAL A 90 6.43 7.42 -6.35
CA VAL A 90 7.45 6.70 -7.11
C VAL A 90 7.03 5.25 -7.23
N VAL A 91 6.84 4.83 -8.48
CA VAL A 91 6.40 3.48 -8.81
C VAL A 91 7.42 2.87 -9.75
N SER A 92 8.25 1.97 -9.21
CA SER A 92 9.12 1.12 -10.00
C SER A 92 8.46 -0.25 -10.14
N LYS A 93 8.04 -0.59 -11.36
CA LYS A 93 7.41 -1.86 -11.68
C LYS A 93 8.10 -2.47 -12.89
N GLN A 94 8.47 -3.74 -12.81
CA GLN A 94 8.95 -4.49 -13.97
C GLN A 94 7.77 -4.91 -14.88
N TYR A 95 6.58 -5.15 -14.32
CA TYR A 95 5.35 -5.43 -15.06
C TYR A 95 4.07 -4.94 -14.35
N VAL A 96 3.22 -4.22 -15.08
CA VAL A 96 1.89 -3.74 -14.63
C VAL A 96 0.85 -4.19 -15.64
N LYS A 97 -0.20 -4.87 -15.19
CA LYS A 97 -1.34 -5.16 -16.08
C LYS A 97 -2.33 -4.00 -16.12
N ASN A 98 -2.80 -3.56 -14.95
CA ASN A 98 -3.78 -2.47 -14.85
C ASN A 98 -3.38 -1.46 -13.75
N LEU A 99 -3.36 -0.18 -14.12
CA LEU A 99 -3.20 0.96 -13.21
C LEU A 99 -4.22 2.02 -13.59
N SER A 100 -5.15 2.32 -12.70
CA SER A 100 -6.11 3.41 -12.90
C SER A 100 -6.32 4.16 -11.59
N PRO A 101 -5.91 5.44 -11.51
CA PRO A 101 -6.47 6.37 -10.54
C PRO A 101 -7.91 6.70 -10.97
N THR A 102 -8.86 6.70 -10.02
CA THR A 102 -10.25 7.15 -10.24
C THR A 102 -10.58 8.25 -9.25
#